data_AF-A0A1X3CJR2-F1
#
_entry.id   AF-A0A1X3CJR2-F1
#
_cell.length_a   1.000
_cell.length_b   1.000
_cell.length_c   1.000
_cell.angle_alpha   90.00
_cell.angle_beta   90.00
_cell.angle_gamma   90.00
#
_symmetry.space_group_name_H-M   'P 1'
#
loop_
_entity.id
_entity.type
_entity.pdbx_description
1 polymer ?
#
loop_
_entity_poly.entity_id
_entity_poly.type
_entity_poly.pdbx_seq_one_letter_code
_entity_poly.pdbx_strand_id
1 'polypeptide(L)'
;MKLSALILPLAAALALAACGNLSKVSKEGTTDNPVWPNPEKTTFRHSGSQHGSWPNWDNVRQIEAGMNKDQIYNLIGRPHFNEGLYGVREWDYLFNYRENGEHKTCQYKILFDKKMNAQSFFWLPEGCGPKEKEPVREVIIREVETSPKRIRQ
;
A
#
# COMPACT_ATOMS: atom_id res chain seq x y z
N MET A 1 3.43 -59.58 0.54
CA MET A 1 2.68 -58.36 0.98
C MET A 1 3.22 -57.19 0.17
N LYS A 2 2.40 -56.64 -0.74
CA LYS A 2 2.80 -55.61 -1.72
C LYS A 2 2.76 -54.22 -1.05
N LEU A 3 3.86 -53.81 -0.43
CA LEU A 3 4.04 -52.48 0.19
C LEU A 3 4.20 -51.34 -0.83
N SER A 4 4.28 -51.65 -2.13
CA SER A 4 4.61 -50.69 -3.18
C SER A 4 3.44 -49.85 -3.69
N ALA A 5 2.19 -50.16 -3.31
CA ALA A 5 1.00 -49.56 -3.93
C ALA A 5 0.44 -48.31 -3.20
N LEU A 6 1.00 -47.92 -2.06
CA LEU A 6 0.51 -46.80 -1.25
C LEU A 6 1.36 -45.53 -1.31
N ILE A 7 2.47 -45.52 -2.07
CA ILE A 7 3.40 -44.38 -2.12
C ILE A 7 2.99 -43.34 -3.19
N LEU A 8 2.19 -43.71 -4.19
CA LEU A 8 1.87 -42.82 -5.31
C LEU A 8 0.86 -41.67 -5.05
N PRO A 9 -0.10 -41.70 -4.09
CA PRO A 9 -1.03 -40.58 -3.93
C PRO A 9 -0.47 -39.44 -3.07
N LEU A 10 0.61 -39.65 -2.30
CA LEU A 10 1.16 -38.61 -1.42
C LEU A 10 2.04 -37.59 -2.16
N ALA A 11 2.64 -37.98 -3.30
CA ALA A 11 3.48 -37.08 -4.09
C ALA A 11 2.68 -36.01 -4.87
N ALA A 12 1.39 -36.22 -5.11
CA ALA A 12 0.55 -35.29 -5.88
C ALA A 12 -0.01 -34.11 -5.04
N ALA A 13 -0.04 -34.22 -3.71
CA ALA A 13 -0.58 -33.17 -2.83
C ALA A 13 0.39 -31.99 -2.59
N LEU A 14 1.68 -32.14 -2.92
CA LEU A 14 2.71 -31.11 -2.69
C LEU A 14 2.90 -30.14 -3.86
N ALA A 15 2.22 -30.34 -4.99
CA ALA A 15 2.41 -29.56 -6.22
C ALA A 15 1.51 -28.31 -6.35
N LEU A 16 0.60 -28.05 -5.39
CA LEU A 16 -0.32 -26.91 -5.43
C LEU A 16 0.25 -25.62 -4.78
N ALA A 17 1.56 -25.40 -4.86
CA ALA A 17 2.15 -24.10 -4.56
C ALA A 17 1.93 -23.13 -5.75
N ALA A 18 0.67 -22.87 -6.08
CA ALA A 18 0.28 -21.98 -7.16
C ALA A 18 0.43 -20.50 -6.70
N CYS A 19 1.46 -19.85 -7.26
CA CYS A 19 1.68 -18.43 -7.47
C CYS A 19 0.95 -17.44 -6.55
N GLY A 20 1.63 -17.03 -5.47
CA GLY A 20 1.17 -16.00 -4.53
C GLY A 20 1.45 -14.54 -4.94
N ASN A 21 1.83 -14.26 -6.20
CA ASN A 21 2.10 -12.90 -6.69
C ASN A 21 1.55 -12.75 -8.11
N LEU A 22 0.98 -11.59 -8.42
CA LEU A 22 0.47 -11.28 -9.76
C LEU A 22 1.62 -10.88 -10.70
N SER A 23 2.58 -10.12 -10.17
CA SER A 23 3.82 -9.73 -10.84
C SER A 23 4.92 -10.76 -10.58
N LYS A 24 5.90 -10.83 -11.48
CA LYS A 24 7.15 -11.54 -11.22
C LYS A 24 8.05 -10.68 -10.32
N VAL A 25 8.11 -11.01 -9.04
CA VAL A 25 8.92 -10.28 -8.04
C VAL A 25 10.30 -10.94 -7.89
N SER A 26 11.37 -10.15 -8.08
CA SER A 26 12.78 -10.54 -7.86
C SER A 26 13.02 -10.94 -6.40
N LYS A 27 14.22 -11.42 -6.02
CA LYS A 27 14.50 -11.77 -4.61
C LYS A 27 14.68 -10.51 -3.74
N GLU A 28 15.04 -9.42 -4.39
CA GLU A 28 15.31 -8.09 -3.86
C GLU A 28 14.03 -7.26 -3.75
N GLY A 29 12.86 -7.82 -4.11
CA GLY A 29 11.57 -7.13 -3.97
C GLY A 29 11.32 -6.07 -5.04
N THR A 30 11.77 -6.33 -6.27
CA THR A 30 11.63 -5.43 -7.42
C THR A 30 11.01 -6.16 -8.61
N THR A 31 10.52 -5.38 -9.58
CA THR A 31 10.08 -5.88 -10.89
C THR A 31 10.20 -4.76 -11.92
N ASP A 32 10.51 -5.12 -13.16
CA ASP A 32 10.53 -4.17 -14.29
C ASP A 32 9.16 -4.05 -14.96
N ASN A 33 8.25 -5.00 -14.70
CA ASN A 33 6.96 -5.13 -15.36
C ASN A 33 5.86 -5.38 -14.31
N PRO A 34 5.45 -4.37 -13.54
CA PRO A 34 4.38 -4.52 -12.56
C PRO A 34 3.06 -4.87 -13.27
N VAL A 35 2.41 -5.93 -12.82
CA VAL A 35 1.09 -6.36 -13.33
C VAL A 35 0.04 -5.91 -12.32
N TRP A 36 -1.01 -5.25 -12.80
CA TRP A 36 -2.04 -4.65 -11.94
C TRP A 36 -3.31 -5.49 -11.92
N PRO A 37 -3.92 -5.72 -10.74
CA PRO A 37 -5.20 -6.39 -10.68
C PRO A 37 -6.30 -5.47 -11.23
N ASN A 38 -7.37 -6.06 -11.75
CA ASN A 38 -8.55 -5.29 -12.15
C ASN A 38 -9.17 -4.62 -10.90
N PRO A 39 -9.32 -3.27 -10.86
CA PRO A 39 -9.89 -2.54 -9.72
C PRO A 39 -11.24 -3.09 -9.23
N GLU A 40 -12.09 -3.59 -10.13
CA GLU A 40 -13.41 -4.16 -9.82
C GLU A 40 -13.33 -5.45 -9.00
N LYS A 41 -12.16 -6.09 -8.94
CA LYS A 41 -11.94 -7.34 -8.19
C LYS A 41 -11.45 -7.11 -6.77
N THR A 42 -11.36 -5.86 -6.30
CA THR A 42 -10.91 -5.56 -4.94
C THR A 42 -11.75 -6.24 -3.85
N THR A 43 -11.13 -6.92 -2.88
CA THR A 43 -11.82 -7.51 -1.73
C THR A 43 -12.26 -6.47 -0.69
N PHE A 44 -11.81 -5.21 -0.82
CA PHE A 44 -12.25 -4.08 0.00
C PHE A 44 -13.58 -3.52 -0.56
N ARG A 45 -14.62 -4.37 -0.55
CA ARG A 45 -15.96 -4.08 -1.06
C ARG A 45 -17.07 -4.90 -0.37
N HIS A 46 -16.88 -5.27 0.89
CA HIS A 46 -17.75 -6.25 1.56
C HIS A 46 -19.25 -5.87 1.50
N SER A 47 -19.57 -4.58 1.55
CA SER A 47 -20.91 -4.04 1.35
C SER A 47 -20.84 -2.66 0.69
N GLY A 48 -21.96 -2.21 0.12
CA GLY A 48 -22.04 -0.95 -0.63
C GLY A 48 -21.60 -1.09 -2.09
N SER A 49 -21.50 0.04 -2.79
CA SER A 49 -21.16 0.11 -4.23
C SER A 49 -19.77 0.67 -4.53
N GLN A 50 -19.05 1.16 -3.50
CA GLN A 50 -17.73 1.74 -3.69
C GLN A 50 -16.63 0.71 -3.49
N HIS A 51 -15.60 0.79 -4.34
CA HIS A 51 -14.46 -0.11 -4.37
C HIS A 51 -13.24 0.55 -3.73
N GLY A 52 -12.48 -0.19 -2.92
CA GLY A 52 -11.26 0.31 -2.29
C GLY A 52 -11.53 1.17 -1.04
N SER A 53 -10.48 1.78 -0.51
CA SER A 53 -10.54 2.57 0.72
C SER A 53 -10.32 4.06 0.45
N TRP A 54 -10.72 4.92 1.39
CA TRP A 54 -10.24 6.30 1.46
C TRP A 54 -9.07 6.34 2.44
N PRO A 55 -7.82 6.39 1.98
CA PRO A 55 -6.67 6.26 2.88
C PRO A 55 -6.45 7.54 3.69
N ASN A 56 -5.82 7.39 4.85
CA ASN A 56 -5.14 8.50 5.49
C ASN A 56 -3.79 8.73 4.78
N TRP A 57 -3.68 9.79 3.98
CA TRP A 57 -2.47 10.09 3.22
C TRP A 57 -1.24 10.36 4.10
N ASP A 58 -1.40 10.79 5.35
CA ASP A 58 -0.26 10.95 6.26
C ASP A 58 0.30 9.61 6.73
N ASN A 59 -0.53 8.56 6.82
CA ASN A 59 -0.04 7.20 7.06
C ASN A 59 0.63 6.64 5.81
N VAL A 60 0.05 6.86 4.62
CA VAL A 60 0.64 6.40 3.35
C VAL A 60 2.02 7.01 3.13
N ARG A 61 2.21 8.31 3.45
CA ARG A 61 3.51 9.00 3.34
C ARG A 61 4.59 8.46 4.27
N GLN A 62 4.23 7.75 5.33
CA GLN A 62 5.20 7.14 6.24
C GLN A 62 5.75 5.82 5.71
N ILE A 63 5.14 5.22 4.68
CA ILE A 63 5.60 3.94 4.14
C ILE A 63 6.92 4.15 3.40
N GLU A 64 7.94 3.40 3.80
CA GLU A 64 9.27 3.45 3.21
C GLU A 64 9.89 2.05 3.05
N ALA A 65 10.97 1.97 2.27
CA ALA A 65 11.70 0.73 2.08
C ALA A 65 12.30 0.24 3.42
N GLY A 66 12.28 -1.06 3.64
CA GLY A 66 12.74 -1.70 4.88
C GLY A 66 11.63 -1.98 5.90
N MET A 67 10.45 -1.36 5.78
CA MET A 67 9.32 -1.67 6.66
C MET A 67 8.85 -3.11 6.48
N ASN A 68 8.55 -3.78 7.60
CA ASN A 68 7.92 -5.09 7.57
C ASN A 68 6.41 -4.98 7.33
N LYS A 69 5.79 -6.13 7.07
CA LYS A 69 4.36 -6.24 6.75
C LYS A 69 3.45 -5.72 7.87
N ASP A 70 3.77 -5.96 9.13
CA ASP A 70 2.94 -5.54 10.26
C ASP A 70 2.95 -4.02 10.46
N GLN A 71 4.09 -3.38 10.22
CA GLN A 71 4.19 -1.92 10.22
C GLN A 71 3.31 -1.29 9.15
N ILE A 72 3.35 -1.81 7.93
CA ILE A 72 2.51 -1.34 6.83
C ILE A 72 1.03 -1.64 7.10
N TYR A 73 0.74 -2.82 7.65
CA TYR A 73 -0.61 -3.19 8.06
C TYR A 73 -1.18 -2.21 9.09
N ASN A 74 -0.37 -1.77 10.05
CA ASN A 74 -0.77 -0.76 11.03
C ASN A 74 -1.05 0.61 10.40
N LEU A 75 -0.34 0.97 9.32
CA LEU A 75 -0.50 2.26 8.64
C LEU A 75 -1.73 2.29 7.73
N ILE A 76 -1.92 1.27 6.89
CA ILE A 76 -2.89 1.29 5.78
C ILE A 76 -3.79 0.04 5.71
N GLY A 77 -3.68 -0.86 6.68
CA GLY A 77 -4.49 -2.07 6.76
C GLY A 77 -4.06 -3.18 5.79
N ARG A 78 -4.95 -4.18 5.67
CA ARG A 78 -4.74 -5.35 4.79
C ARG A 78 -4.71 -4.96 3.30
N PRO A 79 -4.02 -5.72 2.44
CA PRO A 79 -4.13 -5.54 0.99
C PRO A 79 -5.57 -5.71 0.50
N HIS A 80 -5.87 -5.06 -0.62
CA HIS A 80 -7.21 -4.97 -1.19
C HIS A 80 -7.49 -6.02 -2.26
N PHE A 81 -6.56 -6.93 -2.56
CA PHE A 81 -6.74 -7.98 -3.56
C PHE A 81 -6.33 -9.34 -2.99
N ASN A 82 -6.80 -10.42 -3.62
CA ASN A 82 -6.42 -11.77 -3.23
C ASN A 82 -5.14 -12.16 -3.99
N GLU A 83 -4.00 -12.04 -3.33
CA GLU A 83 -2.69 -12.35 -3.92
C GLU A 83 -2.26 -13.80 -3.64
N GLY A 84 -2.94 -14.53 -2.76
CA GLY A 84 -2.61 -15.91 -2.42
C GLY A 84 -2.47 -16.14 -0.91
N LEU A 85 -2.18 -17.38 -0.53
CA LEU A 85 -2.17 -17.82 0.88
C LEU A 85 -0.77 -17.88 1.51
N TYR A 86 0.27 -18.13 0.71
CA TYR A 86 1.63 -18.38 1.21
C TYR A 86 2.68 -17.61 0.43
N GLY A 87 3.64 -17.02 1.15
CA GLY A 87 4.82 -16.40 0.53
C GLY A 87 4.52 -15.20 -0.37
N VAL A 88 3.37 -14.55 -0.19
CA VAL A 88 2.99 -13.33 -0.93
C VAL A 88 4.05 -12.26 -0.71
N ARG A 89 4.56 -11.65 -1.77
CA ARG A 89 5.62 -10.63 -1.79
C ARG A 89 5.20 -9.41 -2.60
N GLU A 90 3.91 -9.25 -2.79
CA GLU A 90 3.27 -8.18 -3.54
C GLU A 90 1.96 -7.90 -2.84
N TRP A 91 1.73 -6.65 -2.45
CA TRP A 91 0.47 -6.16 -1.91
C TRP A 91 -0.07 -5.05 -2.79
N ASP A 92 -1.33 -5.18 -3.18
CA ASP A 92 -2.06 -4.24 -4.00
C ASP A 92 -3.18 -3.57 -3.21
N TYR A 93 -3.29 -2.27 -3.39
CA TYR A 93 -4.30 -1.42 -2.81
C TYR A 93 -5.05 -0.67 -3.91
N LEU A 94 -6.30 -0.35 -3.63
CA LEU A 94 -7.13 0.56 -4.43
C LEU A 94 -7.58 1.69 -3.51
N PHE A 95 -7.04 2.88 -3.74
CA PHE A 95 -7.30 4.07 -2.96
C PHE A 95 -8.19 5.04 -3.73
N ASN A 96 -9.16 5.60 -3.03
CA ASN A 96 -10.03 6.66 -3.51
C ASN A 96 -9.47 8.01 -3.09
N TYR A 97 -9.56 8.99 -3.97
CA TYR A 97 -9.17 10.36 -3.69
C TYR A 97 -10.04 11.35 -4.46
N ARG A 98 -9.87 12.64 -4.15
CA ARG A 98 -10.46 13.72 -4.92
C ARG A 98 -9.38 14.60 -5.53
N GLU A 99 -9.58 14.96 -6.78
CA GLU A 99 -8.78 15.97 -7.46
C GLU A 99 -9.75 16.93 -8.15
N ASN A 100 -9.64 18.23 -7.87
CA ASN A 100 -10.55 19.27 -8.37
C ASN A 100 -12.04 18.97 -8.09
N GLY A 101 -12.33 18.30 -6.96
CA GLY A 101 -13.69 17.91 -6.58
C GLY A 101 -14.17 16.58 -7.16
N GLU A 102 -13.50 16.05 -8.18
CA GLU A 102 -13.85 14.79 -8.85
C GLU A 102 -13.31 13.59 -8.08
N HIS A 103 -14.12 12.53 -7.98
CA HIS A 103 -13.70 11.25 -7.40
C HIS A 103 -12.84 10.48 -8.40
N LYS A 104 -11.64 10.10 -7.96
CA LYS A 104 -10.70 9.29 -8.73
C LYS A 104 -10.20 8.10 -7.90
N THR A 105 -9.62 7.12 -8.58
CA THR A 105 -8.99 5.96 -7.96
C THR A 105 -7.50 5.88 -8.31
N CYS A 106 -6.74 5.28 -7.41
CA CYS A 106 -5.31 5.15 -7.47
C CYS A 106 -4.92 3.76 -6.96
N GLN A 107 -4.31 2.94 -7.81
CA GLN A 107 -3.76 1.67 -7.38
C GLN A 107 -2.35 1.88 -6.83
N TYR A 108 -2.08 1.23 -5.71
CA TYR A 108 -0.80 1.30 -5.03
C TYR A 108 -0.28 -0.12 -4.81
N LYS A 109 0.95 -0.38 -5.27
CA LYS A 109 1.57 -1.70 -5.18
C LYS A 109 2.84 -1.61 -4.34
N ILE A 110 2.98 -2.52 -3.40
CA ILE A 110 4.16 -2.69 -2.55
C ILE A 110 4.76 -4.06 -2.84
N LEU A 111 6.04 -4.10 -3.22
CA LEU A 111 6.77 -5.35 -3.37
C LEU A 111 7.74 -5.56 -2.23
N PHE A 112 7.86 -6.82 -1.80
CA PHE A 112 8.65 -7.23 -0.64
C PHE A 112 9.85 -8.08 -1.05
N ASP A 113 10.99 -7.94 -0.38
CA ASP A 113 12.14 -8.85 -0.53
C ASP A 113 11.82 -10.26 0.04
N LYS A 114 12.80 -11.17 -0.04
CA LYS A 114 12.68 -12.51 0.54
C LYS A 114 12.52 -12.53 2.06
N LYS A 115 12.90 -11.46 2.76
CA LYS A 115 12.76 -11.29 4.20
C LYS A 115 11.45 -10.59 4.58
N MET A 116 10.57 -10.33 3.60
CA MET A 116 9.28 -9.66 3.76
C MET A 116 9.40 -8.19 4.21
N ASN A 117 10.51 -7.53 3.86
CA ASN A 117 10.60 -6.07 3.98
C ASN A 117 10.17 -5.42 2.67
N ALA A 118 9.42 -4.33 2.73
CA ALA A 118 9.03 -3.56 1.55
C ALA A 118 10.27 -2.96 0.87
N GLN A 119 10.27 -2.92 -0.46
CA GLN A 119 11.43 -2.49 -1.24
C GLN A 119 11.07 -1.56 -2.38
N SER A 120 10.03 -1.89 -3.15
CA SER A 120 9.59 -1.07 -4.28
C SER A 120 8.11 -0.76 -4.22
N PHE A 121 7.78 0.41 -4.74
CA PHE A 121 6.49 1.06 -4.60
C PHE A 121 6.06 1.60 -5.96
N PHE A 122 4.86 1.26 -6.39
CA PHE A 122 4.34 1.68 -7.69
C PHE A 122 2.97 2.33 -7.51
N TRP A 123 2.68 3.27 -8.40
CA TRP A 123 1.41 4.01 -8.44
C TRP A 123 0.81 3.91 -9.84
N LEU A 124 -0.49 3.66 -9.93
CA LEU A 124 -1.24 3.65 -11.19
C LEU A 124 -2.58 4.41 -11.03
N PRO A 125 -2.84 5.45 -11.84
CA PRO A 125 -1.92 6.07 -12.80
C PRO A 125 -0.70 6.69 -12.12
N GLU A 126 0.38 6.88 -12.86
CA GLU A 126 1.59 7.50 -12.33
C GLU A 126 1.28 8.88 -11.72
N GLY A 127 1.83 9.16 -10.53
CA GLY A 127 1.61 10.43 -9.83
C GLY A 127 0.29 10.57 -9.05
N CYS A 128 -0.55 9.53 -8.97
CA CYS A 128 -1.79 9.59 -8.15
C CYS A 128 -1.57 9.42 -6.64
N GLY A 129 -0.36 9.06 -6.21
CA GLY A 129 0.02 8.90 -4.81
C GLY A 129 0.06 10.20 -4.02
N PRO A 130 0.49 10.16 -2.75
CA PRO A 130 0.55 11.35 -1.92
C PRO A 130 1.56 12.35 -2.51
N LYS A 131 1.09 13.55 -2.79
CA LYS A 131 1.95 14.69 -3.16
C LYS A 131 2.72 15.15 -1.91
N GLU A 132 3.93 15.67 -2.11
CA GLU A 132 4.71 16.32 -1.06
C GLU A 132 3.85 17.38 -0.38
N LYS A 133 3.96 17.51 0.95
CA LYS A 133 3.28 18.60 1.66
C LYS A 133 3.93 19.90 1.19
N GLU A 134 3.14 20.81 0.61
CA GLU A 134 3.61 22.17 0.38
C GLU A 134 4.10 22.75 1.72
N PRO A 135 5.27 23.41 1.76
CA PRO A 135 5.80 23.95 3.00
C PRO A 135 4.78 24.95 3.55
N VAL A 136 4.23 24.64 4.73
CA VAL A 136 3.33 25.54 5.45
C VAL A 136 4.15 26.78 5.77
N ARG A 137 3.88 27.89 5.07
CA ARG A 137 4.48 29.18 5.42
C ARG A 137 3.93 29.56 6.79
N GLU A 138 4.73 29.39 7.84
CA GLU A 138 4.39 29.93 9.16
C GLU A 138 4.16 31.44 9.02
N VAL A 139 2.92 31.87 9.22
CA VAL A 139 2.58 33.27 9.34
C VAL A 139 3.08 33.71 10.72
N ILE A 140 4.27 34.30 10.77
CA ILE A 140 4.79 34.94 11.99
C ILE A 140 3.88 36.14 12.28
N ILE A 141 2.90 35.95 13.15
CA ILE A 141 2.12 37.05 13.70
C ILE A 141 3.07 37.82 14.62
N ARG A 142 3.64 38.93 14.13
CA ARG A 142 4.35 39.87 14.99
C ARG A 142 3.32 40.49 15.92
N GLU A 143 3.33 40.08 17.18
CA GLU A 143 2.60 40.74 18.25
C GLU A 143 3.11 42.18 18.35
N VAL A 144 2.27 43.16 17.98
CA VAL A 144 2.62 44.57 18.09
C VAL A 144 2.45 44.95 19.56
N GLU A 145 3.55 44.91 20.32
CA GLU A 145 3.58 45.45 21.68
C GLU A 145 3.29 46.96 21.63
N THR A 146 2.07 47.36 21.96
CA THR A 146 1.70 48.76 22.14
C THR A 146 2.23 49.23 23.48
N SER A 147 3.46 49.75 23.48
CA SER A 147 4.05 50.39 24.66
C SER A 147 3.20 51.61 25.09
N PRO A 148 2.71 51.69 26.34
CA PRO A 148 1.86 52.79 26.77
C PRO A 148 2.70 54.06 26.95
N LYS A 149 2.42 55.06 26.11
CA LYS A 149 3.02 56.41 26.19
C LYS A 149 2.58 57.06 27.51
N ARG A 150 3.49 57.12 28.50
CA ARG A 150 3.24 57.81 29.78
C ARG A 150 3.20 59.32 29.53
N ILE A 151 2.01 59.90 29.50
CA ILE A 151 1.80 61.36 29.48
C ILE A 151 2.22 61.89 30.86
N ARG A 152 3.26 62.72 30.91
CA ARG A 152 3.64 63.47 32.12
C ARG A 152 2.68 64.64 32.29
N GLN A 153 2.10 64.75 33.48
CA GLN A 153 1.42 65.94 33.99
C GLN A 153 2.43 67.05 34.28
#